data_AF-A0A2M7US05-F1
#
_entry.id   AF-A0A2M7US05-F1
#
_cell.length_a   1.000
_cell.length_b   1.000
_cell.length_c   1.000
_cell.angle_alpha   90.00
_cell.angle_beta   90.00
_cell.angle_gamma   90.00
#
_symmetry.space_group_name_H-M   'P 1'
#
loop_
_entity.id
_entity.type
_entity.pdbx_description
1 polymer ?
#
loop_
_entity_poly.entity_id
_entity_poly.type
_entity_poly.pdbx_seq_one_letter_code
_entity_poly.pdbx_strand_id
1 'polypeptide(L)'
;MILSDADIKKAMEDGQISVKPLFPNAVQPASIDLHLDRYFLIFDTSYHHVIDIKNPVDDLMREIEINDERPFVLHPGEFALGSTFEEVGVADDMVGRLEGKSSLGRLGIIIHATAGYLDPGNKLHMTLELHNIGTLPVKLYYKMPIAQMSFSPLSSRAEKPYGIKANSKYFGASKPQASAMYRDFIQEKPVVAAAPILSVPQPETSFTPEAKPLVTEMQSGPTPISEILKEKSEAAVRPKTRATLIPPLL
;
A
#
# COMPACT_ATOMS: atom_id res chain seq x y z
N MET A 1 5.56 16.86 12.57
CA MET A 1 7.03 16.96 12.61
C MET A 1 7.57 15.54 12.75
N ILE A 2 8.65 15.18 12.05
CA ILE A 2 9.27 13.85 12.13
C ILE A 2 10.43 13.92 13.13
N LEU A 3 10.59 12.89 13.96
CA LEU A 3 11.68 12.82 14.93
C LEU A 3 13.04 12.55 14.25
N SER A 4 14.08 13.26 14.70
CA SER A 4 15.47 12.98 14.34
C SER A 4 15.99 11.71 15.01
N ASP A 5 17.13 11.18 14.58
CA ASP A 5 17.81 10.06 15.24
C ASP A 5 18.07 10.29 16.74
N ALA A 6 18.45 11.52 17.12
CA ALA A 6 18.64 11.91 18.51
C ALA A 6 17.32 11.89 19.29
N ASP A 7 16.25 12.43 18.71
CA ASP A 7 14.93 12.46 19.35
C ASP A 7 14.30 11.06 19.41
N ILE A 8 14.54 10.20 18.42
CA ILE A 8 14.12 8.80 18.42
C ILE A 8 14.76 8.07 19.61
N LYS A 9 16.08 8.22 19.80
CA LYS A 9 16.80 7.59 20.94
C LYS A 9 16.22 8.07 22.27
N LYS A 10 16.01 9.37 22.41
CA LYS A 10 15.41 9.95 23.61
C LYS A 10 13.99 9.41 23.85
N ALA A 11 13.15 9.39 22.83
CA ALA A 11 11.78 8.87 22.92
C ALA A 11 11.75 7.37 23.25
N MET A 12 12.78 6.60 22.86
CA MET A 12 12.94 5.20 23.30
C MET A 12 13.33 5.10 24.78
N GLU A 13 14.23 5.96 25.26
CA GLU A 13 14.60 6.04 26.68
C GLU A 13 13.41 6.45 27.57
N ASP A 14 12.61 7.41 27.10
CA ASP A 14 11.40 7.91 27.77
C ASP A 14 10.22 6.92 27.67
N GLY A 15 10.37 5.81 26.93
CA GLY A 15 9.35 4.77 26.77
C GLY A 15 8.18 5.15 25.85
N GLN A 16 8.30 6.23 25.07
CA GLN A 16 7.31 6.66 24.09
C GLN A 16 7.36 5.83 22.80
N ILE A 17 8.52 5.27 22.47
CA ILE A 17 8.75 4.38 21.34
C ILE A 17 9.41 3.10 21.86
N SER A 18 9.06 1.96 21.28
CA SER A 18 9.79 0.70 21.50
C SER A 18 10.01 -0.04 20.19
N VAL A 19 11.22 -0.58 19.99
CA VAL A 19 11.56 -1.47 18.88
C VAL A 19 12.37 -2.62 19.47
N LYS A 20 11.86 -3.86 19.37
CA LYS A 20 12.46 -5.02 20.03
C LYS A 20 12.49 -6.25 19.11
N PRO A 21 13.67 -6.87 18.89
CA PRO A 21 15.00 -6.39 19.28
C PRO A 21 15.45 -5.18 18.44
N LEU A 22 16.38 -4.36 18.94
CA LEU A 22 17.00 -3.31 18.15
C LEU A 22 18.31 -3.84 17.55
N PHE A 23 18.40 -3.89 16.21
CA PHE A 23 19.61 -4.31 15.53
C PHE A 23 20.71 -3.25 15.62
N PRO A 24 22.00 -3.64 15.61
CA PRO A 24 23.11 -2.70 15.53
C PRO A 24 22.97 -1.79 14.32
N ASN A 25 23.19 -0.48 14.50
CA ASN A 25 23.10 0.54 13.44
C ASN A 25 21.73 0.66 12.76
N ALA A 26 20.66 0.12 13.35
CA ALA A 26 19.31 0.25 12.80
C ALA A 26 18.78 1.69 12.86
N VAL A 27 19.24 2.50 13.82
CA VAL A 27 18.84 3.92 13.91
C VAL A 27 19.50 4.71 12.77
N GLN A 28 18.67 5.32 11.94
CA GLN A 28 18.99 6.16 10.79
C GLN A 28 18.65 7.63 11.11
N PRO A 29 19.07 8.62 10.29
CA PRO A 29 18.94 10.05 10.62
C PRO A 29 17.55 10.55 11.04
N ALA A 30 16.47 9.89 10.60
CA ALA A 30 15.09 10.21 10.96
C ALA A 30 14.16 8.97 10.97
N SER A 31 14.75 7.78 11.13
CA SER A 31 14.02 6.50 11.08
C SER A 31 14.76 5.39 11.82
N ILE A 32 14.09 4.25 12.00
CA ILE A 32 14.70 2.99 12.43
C ILE A 32 14.47 1.95 11.33
N ASP A 33 15.52 1.32 10.84
CA ASP A 33 15.44 0.18 9.93
C ASP A 33 14.81 -1.04 10.62
N LEU A 34 13.89 -1.69 9.93
CA LEU A 34 13.21 -2.93 10.36
C LEU A 34 13.57 -4.08 9.42
N HIS A 35 13.52 -5.29 9.96
CA HIS A 35 13.95 -6.50 9.28
C HIS A 35 12.76 -7.42 8.97
N LEU A 36 12.93 -8.28 7.97
CA LEU A 36 11.89 -9.23 7.54
C LEU A 36 11.84 -10.46 8.46
N ASP A 37 10.67 -10.80 8.96
CA ASP A 37 10.44 -12.05 9.70
C ASP A 37 10.27 -13.25 8.75
N ARG A 38 10.16 -14.45 9.32
CA ARG A 38 10.10 -15.72 8.60
C ARG A 38 8.71 -16.12 8.12
N TYR A 39 7.65 -15.49 8.64
CA TYR A 39 6.27 -15.89 8.38
C TYR A 39 5.67 -15.08 7.24
N PHE A 40 5.03 -15.81 6.31
CA PHE A 40 4.32 -15.24 5.18
C PHE A 40 2.92 -15.83 5.08
N LEU A 41 1.95 -15.05 4.61
CA LEU A 41 0.66 -15.56 4.13
C LEU A 41 0.53 -15.28 2.64
N ILE A 42 0.13 -16.28 1.87
CA ILE A 42 -0.15 -16.17 0.44
C ILE A 42 -1.56 -16.66 0.12
N PHE A 43 -2.19 -16.04 -0.86
CA PHE A 43 -3.52 -16.45 -1.32
C PHE A 43 -3.51 -17.89 -1.86
N ASP A 44 -4.46 -18.71 -1.42
CA ASP A 44 -4.75 -20.00 -2.04
C ASP A 44 -5.87 -19.84 -3.07
N THR A 45 -5.50 -19.68 -4.33
CA THR A 45 -6.46 -19.50 -5.44
C THR A 45 -7.04 -20.82 -5.97
N SER A 46 -6.67 -21.95 -5.38
CA SER A 46 -7.10 -23.28 -5.86
C SER A 46 -8.60 -23.51 -5.61
N TYR A 47 -9.14 -22.92 -4.55
CA TYR A 47 -10.53 -23.11 -4.11
C TYR A 47 -11.32 -21.80 -4.00
N HIS A 48 -10.65 -20.64 -4.03
CA HIS A 48 -11.27 -19.33 -3.91
C HIS A 48 -11.16 -18.53 -5.22
N HIS A 49 -12.31 -18.16 -5.79
CA HIS A 49 -12.40 -17.43 -7.06
C HIS A 49 -12.82 -15.97 -6.90
N VAL A 50 -13.36 -15.61 -5.72
CA VAL A 50 -13.80 -14.25 -5.38
C VAL A 50 -13.63 -14.02 -3.89
N ILE A 51 -13.29 -12.78 -3.51
CA ILE A 51 -13.25 -12.34 -2.12
C ILE A 51 -14.51 -11.54 -1.82
N ASP A 52 -15.36 -12.06 -0.94
CA ASP A 52 -16.46 -11.29 -0.36
C ASP A 52 -16.01 -10.69 0.98
N ILE A 53 -15.80 -9.37 0.99
CA ILE A 53 -15.29 -8.64 2.15
C ILE A 53 -16.21 -8.68 3.38
N LYS A 54 -17.46 -9.12 3.22
CA LYS A 54 -18.44 -9.24 4.32
C LYS A 54 -18.35 -10.57 5.04
N ASN A 55 -17.71 -11.58 4.45
CA ASN A 55 -17.60 -12.90 5.03
C ASN A 55 -16.19 -13.12 5.62
N PRO A 56 -16.06 -14.00 6.64
CA PRO A 56 -14.75 -14.44 7.12
C PRO A 56 -13.90 -15.00 5.98
N VAL A 57 -12.59 -14.79 6.08
CA VAL A 57 -11.59 -15.17 5.05
C VAL A 57 -10.50 -16.06 5.64
N ASP A 58 -10.83 -16.83 6.68
CA ASP A 58 -9.87 -17.56 7.51
C ASP A 58 -9.11 -18.66 6.74
N ASP A 59 -9.66 -19.15 5.62
CA ASP A 59 -9.11 -20.19 4.74
C ASP A 59 -8.54 -19.65 3.42
N LEU A 60 -8.64 -18.33 3.18
CA LEU A 60 -8.26 -17.70 1.92
C LEU A 60 -6.74 -17.68 1.68
N MET A 61 -5.97 -17.80 2.76
CA MET A 61 -4.51 -17.76 2.73
C MET A 61 -3.90 -18.94 3.46
N ARG A 62 -2.72 -19.36 3.00
CA ARG A 62 -1.90 -20.38 3.67
C ARG A 62 -0.58 -19.79 4.16
N GLU A 63 -0.12 -20.29 5.30
CA GLU A 63 1.16 -19.88 5.88
C GLU A 63 2.34 -20.54 5.16
N ILE A 64 3.39 -19.75 4.93
CA ILE A 64 4.70 -20.18 4.48
C ILE A 64 5.73 -19.70 5.50
N GLU A 65 6.62 -20.60 5.92
CA GLU A 65 7.76 -20.25 6.76
C GLU A 65 9.07 -20.40 5.98
N ILE A 66 9.90 -19.37 6.04
CA ILE A 66 11.27 -19.37 5.50
C ILE A 66 12.31 -19.55 6.61
N ASN A 67 13.57 -19.77 6.23
CA ASN A 67 14.68 -19.83 7.18
C ASN A 67 15.96 -19.23 6.55
N ASP A 68 17.09 -19.36 7.23
CA ASP A 68 18.38 -18.80 6.77
C ASP A 68 18.85 -19.38 5.42
N GLU A 69 18.40 -20.58 5.05
CA GLU A 69 18.82 -21.29 3.84
C GLU A 69 17.82 -21.15 2.68
N ARG A 70 16.54 -20.98 3.01
CA ARG A 70 15.44 -20.97 2.05
C ARG A 70 14.79 -19.59 2.02
N PRO A 71 15.11 -18.71 1.05
CA PRO A 71 14.45 -17.42 0.92
C PRO A 71 13.01 -17.56 0.41
N PHE A 72 12.20 -16.53 0.64
CA PHE A 72 10.93 -16.35 -0.04
C PHE A 72 11.19 -15.79 -1.43
N VAL A 73 10.59 -16.37 -2.48
CA VAL A 73 10.70 -15.84 -3.84
C VAL A 73 9.40 -15.14 -4.18
N LEU A 74 9.44 -13.82 -4.34
CA LEU A 74 8.29 -13.02 -4.74
C LEU A 74 8.35 -12.79 -6.25
N HIS A 75 7.47 -13.45 -7.01
CA HIS A 75 7.44 -13.33 -8.47
C HIS A 75 6.76 -12.02 -8.93
N PRO A 76 7.03 -11.55 -10.16
CA PRO A 76 6.33 -10.40 -10.74
C PRO A 76 4.81 -10.54 -10.67
N GLY A 77 4.14 -9.50 -10.17
CA GLY A 77 2.68 -9.44 -9.99
C GLY A 77 2.14 -10.22 -8.79
N GLU A 78 2.99 -10.90 -8.01
CA GLU A 78 2.55 -11.59 -6.81
C GLU A 78 2.43 -10.67 -5.60
N PHE A 79 1.46 -11.00 -4.77
CA PHE A 79 1.19 -10.40 -3.47
C PHE A 79 1.39 -11.43 -2.36
N ALA A 80 2.07 -11.03 -1.28
CA ALA A 80 2.18 -11.81 -0.06
C ALA A 80 2.09 -10.90 1.16
N LEU A 81 1.50 -11.40 2.24
CA LEU A 81 1.66 -10.77 3.54
C LEU A 81 2.95 -11.28 4.17
N GLY A 82 3.83 -10.37 4.58
CA GLY A 82 4.98 -10.66 5.42
C GLY A 82 4.82 -10.00 6.78
N SER A 83 5.85 -10.06 7.63
CA SER A 83 5.87 -9.30 8.88
C SER A 83 7.26 -8.79 9.23
N THR A 84 7.33 -7.76 10.06
CA THR A 84 8.58 -7.28 10.64
C THR A 84 9.06 -8.25 11.71
N PHE A 85 10.37 -8.48 11.74
CA PHE A 85 11.02 -9.29 12.75
C PHE A 85 10.96 -8.60 14.12
N GLU A 86 11.06 -7.28 14.13
CA GLU A 86 10.88 -6.47 15.34
C GLU A 86 9.42 -6.31 15.69
N GLU A 87 9.16 -6.38 16.99
CA GLU A 87 7.97 -5.82 17.61
C GLU A 87 8.19 -4.31 17.80
N VAL A 88 7.32 -3.50 17.21
CA VAL A 88 7.38 -2.04 17.28
C VAL A 88 6.16 -1.52 18.02
N GLY A 89 6.37 -0.54 18.89
CA GLY A 89 5.29 0.08 19.66
C GLY A 89 5.48 1.58 19.86
N VAL A 90 4.36 2.28 20.03
CA VAL A 90 4.29 3.71 20.30
C VAL A 90 3.31 4.00 21.43
N ALA A 91 3.58 5.04 22.21
CA ALA A 91 2.66 5.56 23.23
C ALA A 91 1.40 6.19 22.61
N ASP A 92 0.46 6.59 23.46
CA ASP A 92 -0.83 7.20 23.07
C ASP A 92 -0.71 8.62 22.50
N ASP A 93 0.47 9.25 22.60
CA ASP A 93 0.81 10.56 22.06
C ASP A 93 1.72 10.51 20.81
N MET A 94 1.98 9.31 20.28
CA MET A 94 2.90 9.08 19.17
C MET A 94 2.24 8.27 18.06
N VAL A 95 2.69 8.51 16.83
CA VAL A 95 2.38 7.67 15.67
C VAL A 95 3.67 7.22 15.00
N GLY A 96 3.71 5.96 14.56
CA GLY A 96 4.76 5.42 13.71
C GLY A 96 4.30 5.37 12.26
N ARG A 97 5.21 5.59 11.31
CA ARG A 97 4.95 5.44 9.87
C ARG A 97 5.98 4.53 9.26
N LEU A 98 5.53 3.37 8.83
CA LEU A 98 6.27 2.37 8.07
C LEU A 98 6.47 2.87 6.64
N GLU A 99 7.69 2.70 6.15
CA GLU A 99 8.13 3.14 4.83
C GLU A 99 9.00 2.07 4.18
N GLY A 100 8.98 2.04 2.84
CA GLY A 100 9.91 1.24 2.07
C GLY A 100 11.35 1.75 2.16
N LYS A 101 12.30 0.85 1.94
CA LYS A 101 13.69 1.23 1.68
C LYS A 101 13.84 1.57 0.20
N SER A 102 14.50 2.70 -0.11
CA SER A 102 14.69 3.15 -1.50
C SER A 102 15.35 2.08 -2.38
N SER A 103 16.31 1.33 -1.84
CA SER A 103 16.98 0.25 -2.57
C SER A 103 16.02 -0.85 -3.03
N LEU A 104 15.00 -1.19 -2.24
CA LEU A 104 13.97 -2.17 -2.61
C LEU A 104 12.96 -1.59 -3.60
N GLY A 105 12.56 -0.33 -3.42
CA GLY A 105 11.71 0.36 -4.38
C GLY A 105 12.32 0.41 -5.79
N ARG A 106 13.65 0.57 -5.88
CA ARG A 106 14.40 0.53 -7.15
C ARG A 106 14.42 -0.86 -7.82
N LEU A 107 14.07 -1.92 -7.08
CA LEU A 107 13.91 -3.28 -7.60
C LEU A 107 12.43 -3.61 -7.89
N GLY A 108 11.52 -2.64 -7.72
CA GLY A 108 10.09 -2.85 -7.92
C GLY A 108 9.39 -3.54 -6.75
N ILE A 109 9.97 -3.51 -5.53
CA ILE A 109 9.36 -4.09 -4.34
C ILE A 109 8.62 -3.02 -3.55
N ILE A 110 7.32 -3.23 -3.37
CA ILE A 110 6.43 -2.46 -2.49
C ILE A 110 6.27 -3.24 -1.20
N ILE A 111 6.34 -2.57 -0.05
CA ILE A 111 6.21 -3.21 1.28
C ILE A 111 4.91 -2.90 2.01
N HIS A 112 4.21 -1.86 1.57
CA HIS A 112 2.83 -1.58 1.90
C HIS A 112 2.23 -0.72 0.79
N ALA A 113 0.94 -0.87 0.51
CA ALA A 113 0.22 -0.03 -0.46
C ALA A 113 -0.78 0.91 0.22
N THR A 114 -1.32 0.52 1.39
CA THR A 114 -2.51 1.21 1.94
C THR A 114 -2.33 1.71 3.37
N ALA A 115 -1.86 0.87 4.30
CA ALA A 115 -1.84 1.17 5.72
C ALA A 115 -0.41 1.20 6.28
N GLY A 116 0.22 2.36 6.21
CA GLY A 116 1.59 2.56 6.72
C GLY A 116 1.67 2.98 8.19
N TYR A 117 0.55 3.23 8.88
CA TYR A 117 0.59 3.71 10.26
C TYR A 117 0.65 2.60 11.30
N LEU A 118 1.49 2.82 12.30
CA LEU A 118 1.40 2.20 13.61
C LEU A 118 0.62 3.15 14.52
N ASP A 119 -0.63 2.79 14.79
CA ASP A 119 -1.55 3.63 15.55
C ASP A 119 -1.10 3.86 17.02
N PRO A 120 -1.45 5.02 17.62
CA PRO A 120 -1.09 5.37 19.00
C PRO A 120 -1.55 4.32 20.01
N GLY A 121 -0.65 3.97 20.94
CA GLY A 121 -0.90 2.98 22.01
C GLY A 121 -0.75 1.52 21.57
N ASN A 122 -0.41 1.25 20.31
CA ASN A 122 -0.24 -0.10 19.81
C ASN A 122 1.21 -0.58 19.92
N LYS A 123 1.37 -1.91 19.96
CA LYS A 123 2.65 -2.61 19.92
C LYS A 123 2.45 -3.93 19.18
N LEU A 124 3.14 -4.13 18.06
CA LEU A 124 2.99 -5.33 17.22
C LEU A 124 4.21 -5.56 16.32
N HIS A 125 4.26 -6.76 15.75
CA HIS A 125 5.01 -7.05 14.55
C HIS A 125 4.19 -6.58 13.34
N MET A 126 4.65 -5.54 12.64
CA MET A 126 3.91 -4.93 11.55
C MET A 126 3.69 -5.95 10.43
N THR A 127 2.47 -6.07 9.93
CA THR A 127 2.20 -6.83 8.69
C THR A 127 2.67 -6.01 7.49
N LEU A 128 3.37 -6.65 6.57
CA LEU A 128 3.88 -6.08 5.32
C LEU A 128 2.99 -6.55 4.16
N GLU A 129 2.58 -5.64 3.29
CA GLU A 129 1.83 -5.95 2.06
C GLU A 129 2.85 -5.99 0.90
N LEU A 130 3.54 -7.12 0.77
CA LEU A 130 4.65 -7.28 -0.17
C LEU A 130 4.12 -7.50 -1.58
N HIS A 131 4.53 -6.65 -2.53
CA HIS A 131 4.15 -6.79 -3.93
C HIS A 131 5.34 -6.49 -4.85
N ASN A 132 5.54 -7.34 -5.86
CA ASN A 132 6.59 -7.16 -6.86
C ASN A 132 6.00 -6.59 -8.16
N ILE A 133 6.22 -5.29 -8.38
CA ILE A 133 5.88 -4.58 -9.63
C ILE A 133 7.01 -4.61 -10.66
N GLY A 134 8.14 -5.25 -10.33
CA GLY A 134 9.27 -5.45 -11.23
C GLY A 134 9.01 -6.55 -12.28
N THR A 135 10.03 -6.84 -13.08
CA THR A 135 9.96 -7.81 -14.18
C THR A 135 10.65 -9.14 -13.87
N LEU A 136 11.40 -9.22 -12.77
CA LEU A 136 12.12 -10.42 -12.35
C LEU A 136 11.68 -10.86 -10.95
N PRO A 137 11.70 -12.16 -10.65
CA PRO A 137 11.52 -12.64 -9.28
C PRO A 137 12.60 -12.11 -8.35
N VAL A 138 12.21 -11.75 -7.12
CA VAL A 138 13.13 -11.26 -6.09
C VAL A 138 13.15 -12.22 -4.91
N LYS A 139 14.36 -12.58 -4.48
CA LYS A 139 14.56 -13.37 -3.26
C LYS A 139 14.57 -12.44 -2.05
N LEU A 140 13.68 -12.72 -1.09
CA LEU A 140 13.59 -12.07 0.20
C LEU A 140 14.13 -13.02 1.27
N TYR A 141 15.08 -12.54 2.06
CA TYR A 141 15.82 -13.35 3.02
C TYR A 141 15.36 -13.02 4.44
N TYR A 142 15.33 -14.05 5.28
CA TYR A 142 15.05 -13.88 6.70
C TYR A 142 16.04 -12.88 7.33
N LYS A 143 15.53 -11.96 8.16
CA LYS A 143 16.29 -10.87 8.81
C LYS A 143 16.99 -9.89 7.87
N MET A 144 16.64 -9.83 6.59
CA MET A 144 17.13 -8.74 5.74
C MET A 144 16.45 -7.40 6.11
N PRO A 145 17.12 -6.25 5.96
CA PRO A 145 16.45 -4.96 6.06
C PRO A 145 15.35 -4.85 5.00
N ILE A 146 14.12 -4.61 5.42
CA ILE A 146 12.94 -4.63 4.52
C ILE A 146 12.21 -3.30 4.50
N ALA A 147 12.17 -2.61 5.63
CA ALA A 147 11.44 -1.38 5.81
C ALA A 147 12.21 -0.44 6.73
N GLN A 148 11.69 0.76 6.90
CA GLN A 148 12.13 1.71 7.92
C GLN A 148 10.90 2.36 8.54
N MET A 149 10.98 2.75 9.80
CA MET A 149 9.89 3.43 10.49
C MET A 149 10.33 4.81 10.95
N SER A 150 9.56 5.82 10.58
CA SER A 150 9.67 7.18 11.12
C SER A 150 8.62 7.42 12.18
N PHE A 151 8.86 8.37 13.08
CA PHE A 151 7.98 8.63 14.22
C PHE A 151 7.61 10.11 14.28
N SER A 152 6.41 10.39 14.78
CA SER A 152 5.92 11.76 14.93
C SER A 152 5.05 11.88 16.18
N PRO A 153 5.21 12.95 16.98
CA PRO A 153 4.25 13.26 18.03
C PRO A 153 2.92 13.68 17.42
N LEU A 154 1.84 13.32 18.09
CA LEU A 154 0.52 13.84 17.81
C LEU A 154 0.39 15.28 18.31
N SER A 155 -0.60 16.01 17.79
CA SER A 155 -0.94 17.35 18.30
C SER A 155 -1.48 17.31 19.74
N SER A 156 -2.05 16.17 20.14
CA SER A 156 -2.55 15.86 21.48
C SER A 156 -2.65 14.34 21.62
N ARG A 157 -2.67 13.82 22.86
CA ARG A 157 -2.91 12.40 23.13
C ARG A 157 -4.18 11.90 22.43
N ALA A 158 -4.14 10.68 21.92
CA ALA A 158 -5.31 10.03 21.36
C ALA A 158 -6.34 9.75 22.45
N GLU A 159 -7.57 10.23 22.28
CA GLU A 159 -8.67 9.97 23.22
C GLU A 159 -9.02 8.47 23.29
N LYS A 160 -8.90 7.79 22.15
CA LYS A 160 -9.15 6.35 22.00
C LYS A 160 -7.95 5.70 21.31
N PRO A 161 -6.87 5.38 22.07
CA PRO A 161 -5.73 4.67 21.53
C PRO A 161 -6.13 3.30 21.00
N TYR A 162 -5.34 2.79 20.05
CA TYR A 162 -5.56 1.48 19.47
C TYR A 162 -5.37 0.39 20.54
N GLY A 163 -6.30 -0.55 20.61
CA GLY A 163 -6.25 -1.60 21.61
C GLY A 163 -7.58 -2.30 21.86
N ILE A 164 -7.58 -3.17 22.87
CA ILE A 164 -8.75 -3.99 23.24
C ILE A 164 -9.98 -3.13 23.51
N LYS A 165 -9.83 -2.01 24.24
CA LYS A 165 -10.93 -1.09 24.55
C LYS A 165 -11.54 -0.43 23.31
N ALA A 166 -10.75 -0.25 22.25
CA ALA A 166 -11.20 0.29 20.98
C ALA A 166 -11.76 -0.79 20.04
N ASN A 167 -11.84 -2.05 20.49
CA ASN A 167 -12.18 -3.21 19.66
C ASN A 167 -11.29 -3.33 18.41
N SER A 168 -10.03 -2.95 18.56
CA SER A 168 -9.03 -2.96 17.50
C SER A 168 -8.77 -4.38 16.98
N LYS A 169 -8.66 -4.52 15.66
CA LYS A 169 -8.59 -5.85 15.00
C LYS A 169 -7.25 -6.56 15.16
N TYR A 170 -6.15 -5.80 15.11
CA TYR A 170 -4.79 -6.33 14.96
C TYR A 170 -3.88 -5.91 16.12
N PHE A 171 -4.46 -5.59 17.28
CA PHE A 171 -3.69 -5.15 18.45
C PHE A 171 -2.82 -6.28 18.96
N GLY A 172 -1.51 -6.03 19.13
CA GLY A 172 -0.60 -7.06 19.64
C GLY A 172 -0.27 -8.18 18.65
N ALA A 173 -0.49 -7.99 17.33
CA ALA A 173 -0.18 -9.02 16.35
C ALA A 173 1.30 -9.44 16.41
N SER A 174 1.56 -10.75 16.45
CA SER A 174 2.91 -11.33 16.53
C SER A 174 3.39 -12.00 15.24
N LYS A 175 2.51 -12.06 14.25
CA LYS A 175 2.67 -12.70 12.93
C LYS A 175 1.84 -11.92 11.91
N PRO A 176 2.07 -12.10 10.60
CA PRO A 176 1.10 -11.61 9.62
C PRO A 176 -0.27 -12.23 9.89
N GLN A 177 -1.31 -11.42 9.83
CA GLN A 177 -2.69 -11.85 10.02
C GLN A 177 -3.49 -11.59 8.75
N ALA A 178 -4.37 -12.53 8.40
CA ALA A 178 -5.34 -12.31 7.33
C ALA A 178 -6.29 -11.15 7.70
N SER A 179 -6.91 -10.56 6.68
CA SER A 179 -7.80 -9.42 6.85
C SER A 179 -9.01 -9.76 7.72
N ALA A 180 -9.26 -8.93 8.73
CA ALA A 180 -10.46 -8.96 9.55
C ALA A 180 -11.48 -7.87 9.13
N MET A 181 -11.49 -7.47 7.85
CA MET A 181 -12.40 -6.45 7.31
C MET A 181 -13.88 -6.78 7.58
N TYR A 182 -14.26 -8.06 7.45
CA TYR A 182 -15.63 -8.54 7.66
C TYR A 182 -16.25 -8.16 9.01
N ARG A 183 -15.42 -7.98 10.06
CA ARG A 183 -15.88 -7.58 11.41
C ARG A 183 -16.56 -6.21 11.45
N ASP A 184 -16.31 -5.35 10.46
CA ASP A 184 -16.97 -4.04 10.35
C ASP A 184 -18.41 -4.15 9.87
N PHE A 185 -18.79 -5.27 9.23
CA PHE A 185 -20.13 -5.52 8.72
C PHE A 185 -21.01 -6.31 9.69
N ILE A 186 -20.40 -7.04 10.64
CA ILE A 186 -21.12 -7.81 11.68
C ILE A 186 -21.57 -6.89 12.82
N GLN A 187 -20.85 -5.81 13.07
CA GLN A 187 -21.26 -4.78 14.02
C GLN A 187 -22.31 -3.89 13.35
N GLU A 188 -23.59 -4.22 13.45
CA GLU A 188 -24.65 -3.24 13.22
C GLU A 188 -24.35 -2.00 14.10
N LYS A 189 -23.93 -0.90 13.48
CA LYS A 189 -23.83 0.39 14.18
C LYS A 189 -25.26 0.90 14.42
N PRO A 190 -25.58 1.45 15.61
CA PRO A 190 -26.70 2.35 15.71
C PRO A 190 -26.44 3.50 14.74
N VAL A 191 -27.38 3.72 13.82
CA VAL A 191 -27.39 4.89 12.96
C VAL A 191 -27.40 6.10 13.90
N VAL A 192 -26.28 6.80 14.01
CA VAL A 192 -26.29 8.13 14.62
C VAL A 192 -27.15 8.97 13.68
N ALA A 193 -28.34 9.34 14.14
CA ALA A 193 -29.24 10.20 13.39
C ALA A 193 -28.44 11.42 12.94
N ALA A 194 -28.36 11.63 11.62
CA ALA A 194 -27.77 12.83 11.07
C ALA A 194 -28.46 14.03 11.74
N ALA A 195 -27.68 14.95 12.30
CA ALA A 195 -28.22 16.23 12.75
C ALA A 195 -29.01 16.85 11.59
N PRO A 196 -30.21 17.40 11.83
CA PRO A 196 -31.04 17.91 10.77
C PRO A 196 -30.25 18.95 9.97
N ILE A 197 -30.12 18.69 8.68
CA ILE A 197 -29.56 19.65 7.73
C ILE A 197 -30.45 20.88 7.82
N LEU A 198 -29.93 21.97 8.37
CA LEU A 198 -30.55 23.29 8.26
C LEU A 198 -30.74 23.57 6.77
N SER A 199 -31.99 23.64 6.34
CA SER A 199 -32.39 23.85 4.96
C SER A 199 -31.74 25.15 4.46
N VAL A 200 -30.78 25.02 3.54
CA VAL A 200 -30.25 26.15 2.79
C VAL A 200 -31.38 26.65 1.88
N PRO A 201 -31.78 27.94 1.93
CA PRO A 201 -32.79 28.47 1.03
C PRO A 201 -32.29 28.35 -0.42
N GLN A 202 -33.11 27.74 -1.28
CA GLN A 202 -32.84 27.71 -2.72
C GLN A 202 -33.03 29.13 -3.29
N PRO A 203 -32.13 29.62 -4.16
CA PRO A 203 -32.35 30.88 -4.86
C PRO A 203 -33.49 30.71 -5.86
N GLU A 204 -34.48 31.62 -5.82
CA GLU A 204 -35.55 31.67 -6.81
C GLU A 204 -34.97 32.06 -8.18
N THR A 205 -34.96 31.11 -9.12
CA THR A 205 -34.68 31.40 -10.53
C THR A 205 -36.00 31.39 -11.31
N SER A 206 -36.58 32.58 -11.51
CA SER A 206 -37.63 32.80 -12.51
C SER A 206 -36.97 32.93 -13.88
N PHE A 207 -37.01 31.86 -14.67
CA PHE A 207 -36.73 31.90 -16.10
C PHE A 207 -38.03 31.59 -16.84
N THR A 208 -38.63 32.60 -17.46
CA THR A 208 -39.70 32.44 -18.44
C THR A 208 -39.11 32.22 -19.83
N PRO A 209 -39.55 31.20 -20.60
CA PRO A 209 -39.07 30.97 -21.94
C PRO A 209 -39.92 31.74 -22.97
N GLU A 210 -39.34 32.70 -23.69
CA GLU A 210 -39.91 33.20 -24.94
C GLU A 210 -39.31 32.44 -26.13
N ALA A 211 -40.16 31.67 -26.82
CA ALA A 211 -39.83 31.00 -28.06
C ALA A 211 -40.12 31.91 -29.27
N LYS A 212 -39.19 31.95 -30.23
CA LYS A 212 -39.43 32.45 -31.59
C LYS A 212 -39.03 31.36 -32.59
N PRO A 213 -39.87 30.97 -33.55
CA PRO A 213 -39.54 29.93 -34.51
C PRO A 213 -38.78 30.53 -35.70
N LEU A 214 -37.79 29.79 -36.21
CA LEU A 214 -37.27 30.00 -37.56
C LEU A 214 -37.34 28.67 -38.31
N VAL A 215 -38.18 28.64 -39.34
CA VAL A 215 -38.29 27.55 -40.32
C VAL A 215 -37.51 27.99 -41.56
N THR A 216 -36.54 27.21 -42.02
CA THR A 216 -36.26 27.02 -43.46
C THR A 216 -35.52 25.69 -43.68
N GLU A 217 -35.69 25.15 -44.88
CA GLU A 217 -35.73 23.74 -45.26
C GLU A 217 -34.37 23.06 -45.56
N MET A 218 -34.40 21.73 -45.38
CA MET A 218 -33.83 20.63 -46.18
C MET A 218 -32.54 20.82 -47.02
N GLN A 219 -31.59 19.89 -46.87
CA GLN A 219 -31.35 18.83 -47.88
C GLN A 219 -30.27 17.78 -47.46
N SER A 220 -30.66 16.51 -47.62
CA SER A 220 -29.92 15.29 -48.03
C SER A 220 -28.58 14.86 -47.39
N GLY A 221 -28.63 13.72 -46.68
CA GLY A 221 -27.97 12.45 -47.10
C GLY A 221 -26.45 12.24 -46.90
N PRO A 222 -25.97 11.06 -46.42
CA PRO A 222 -24.61 10.89 -45.91
C PRO A 222 -23.61 10.32 -46.94
N THR A 223 -22.29 10.46 -46.66
CA THR A 223 -21.27 9.57 -47.25
C THR A 223 -20.19 9.25 -46.20
N PRO A 224 -19.92 7.96 -45.89
CA PRO A 224 -18.88 7.56 -44.95
C PRO A 224 -17.48 7.52 -45.59
N ILE A 225 -16.46 7.94 -44.83
CA ILE A 225 -15.04 7.88 -45.23
C ILE A 225 -14.54 6.45 -45.04
N SER A 226 -14.73 5.62 -46.06
CA SER A 226 -13.92 4.43 -46.32
C SER A 226 -13.01 4.72 -47.51
N GLU A 227 -11.98 5.56 -47.31
CA GLU A 227 -11.05 5.91 -48.40
C GLU A 227 -9.64 6.29 -47.89
N ILE A 228 -9.06 5.47 -46.99
CA ILE A 228 -7.61 5.53 -46.69
C ILE A 228 -7.05 4.10 -46.64
N LEU A 229 -7.15 3.38 -47.76
CA LEU A 229 -6.35 2.17 -48.02
C LEU A 229 -6.19 2.01 -49.53
N LYS A 230 -5.11 2.55 -50.09
CA LYS A 230 -4.42 2.07 -51.29
C LYS A 230 -3.28 3.05 -51.63
N GLU A 231 -2.08 2.75 -51.14
CA GLU A 231 -0.91 2.85 -52.03
C GLU A 231 0.13 1.78 -51.69
N LYS A 232 0.44 1.05 -52.74
CA LYS A 232 1.32 -0.12 -52.91
C LYS A 232 2.74 0.20 -52.40
N SER A 233 3.35 -0.64 -51.57
CA SER A 233 4.05 -1.90 -51.89
C SER A 233 5.24 -1.74 -52.87
N GLU A 234 6.40 -2.16 -52.37
CA GLU A 234 7.65 -2.58 -53.05
C GLU A 234 8.68 -1.53 -53.48
N ALA A 235 9.74 -1.42 -52.66
CA ALA A 235 11.13 -1.60 -53.12
C ALA A 235 12.04 -1.86 -51.91
N ALA A 236 12.35 -3.13 -51.66
CA ALA A 236 13.33 -3.56 -50.69
C ALA A 236 14.75 -3.34 -51.23
N VAL A 237 15.53 -2.47 -50.58
CA VAL A 237 17.00 -2.44 -50.71
C VAL A 237 17.61 -2.20 -49.33
N ARG A 238 18.27 -3.22 -48.78
CA ARG A 238 19.15 -3.10 -47.60
C ARG A 238 20.40 -2.28 -47.97
N PRO A 239 21.01 -1.58 -47.00
CA PRO A 239 22.41 -1.91 -46.73
C PRO A 239 22.82 -1.92 -45.25
N LYS A 240 23.60 -2.97 -44.94
CA LYS A 240 24.84 -3.04 -44.16
C LYS A 240 24.93 -2.29 -42.81
N THR A 241 24.91 -3.13 -41.78
CA THR A 241 25.67 -3.04 -40.52
C THR A 241 27.00 -2.29 -40.64
N ARG A 242 27.25 -1.36 -39.72
CA ARG A 242 28.59 -0.90 -39.37
C ARG A 242 28.76 -1.05 -37.86
N ALA A 243 29.55 -2.05 -37.48
CA ALA A 243 30.03 -2.25 -36.12
C ALA A 243 31.11 -1.20 -35.81
N THR A 244 30.97 -0.53 -34.67
CA THR A 244 32.01 0.33 -34.10
C THR A 244 32.76 -0.49 -33.05
N LEU A 245 34.02 -0.82 -33.37
CA LEU A 245 34.99 -1.43 -32.47
C LEU A 245 35.45 -0.39 -31.43
N ILE A 246 35.38 -0.74 -30.15
CA ILE A 246 36.04 -0.07 -29.03
C ILE A 246 37.29 -0.92 -28.68
N PRO A 247 38.51 -0.36 -28.60
CA PRO A 247 39.70 -1.10 -28.19
C PRO A 247 39.80 -1.21 -26.66
N PRO A 248 40.51 -2.23 -26.12
CA PRO A 248 40.64 -2.43 -24.68
C PRO A 248 41.69 -1.48 -24.07
N LEU A 249 41.39 -0.99 -22.86
CA LEU A 249 42.33 -0.30 -21.99
C LEU A 249 43.17 -1.34 -21.21
N LEU A 250 44.48 -1.09 -21.19
CA LEU A 250 45.45 -1.61 -20.21
C LEU A 250 45.21 -0.97 -18.83
#